data_AF-A0A2N5JLE2-F1
#
_entry.id   AF-A0A2N5JLE2-F1
#
_cell.length_a   1.000
_cell.length_b   1.000
_cell.length_c   1.000
_cell.angle_alpha   90.00
_cell.angle_beta   90.00
_cell.angle_gamma   90.00
#
_symmetry.space_group_name_H-M   'P 1'
#
loop_
_entity.id
_entity.type
_entity.pdbx_description
1 polymer ?
#
loop_
_entity_poly.entity_id
_entity_poly.type
_entity_poly.pdbx_seq_one_letter_code
_entity_poly.pdbx_strand_id
1 'polypeptide(L)'
;MLGMPRRYADYAEEFGWTFMNQIATFGAFLVAFSTLLFIVNVIYVHGFNKGERANDNPWEGNTLEWATSSPPPEHNFDRLPPITSDRPLWDLRIRKLGIQTKDVH
;
A
#
# COMPACT_ATOMS: atom_id res chain seq x y z
N MET A 1 -2.69 -30.46 16.16
CA MET A 1 -2.53 -29.23 16.96
C MET A 1 -2.19 -29.67 18.38
N LEU A 2 -1.06 -29.20 18.95
CA LEU A 2 -0.44 -29.76 20.17
C LEU A 2 -1.07 -29.34 21.51
N GLY A 3 -2.31 -28.82 21.53
CA GLY A 3 -3.04 -28.58 22.78
C GLY A 3 -2.50 -27.46 23.69
N MET A 4 -1.69 -26.54 23.16
CA MET A 4 -1.09 -25.44 23.94
C MET A 4 -2.16 -24.45 24.46
N PRO A 5 -2.35 -24.32 25.79
CA PRO A 5 -3.33 -23.39 26.33
C PRO A 5 -2.83 -21.94 26.24
N ARG A 6 -3.72 -20.99 25.93
CA ARG A 6 -3.40 -19.55 25.85
C ARG A 6 -3.18 -18.98 27.26
N ARG A 7 -2.36 -17.91 27.37
CA ARG A 7 -2.08 -17.11 28.59
C ARG A 7 -1.16 -17.75 29.66
N TYR A 8 -0.29 -18.68 29.26
CA TYR A 8 0.78 -19.17 30.14
C TYR A 8 2.09 -18.43 29.82
N ALA A 9 2.73 -17.89 30.87
CA ALA A 9 3.98 -17.15 30.76
C ALA A 9 5.21 -18.07 30.66
N ASP A 10 5.12 -19.27 31.23
CA ASP A 10 6.16 -20.30 31.20
C ASP A 10 5.59 -21.64 30.75
N TYR A 11 6.41 -22.39 30.01
CA TYR A 11 6.14 -23.75 29.60
C TYR A 11 7.30 -24.63 30.06
N ALA A 12 7.01 -25.71 30.80
CA ALA A 12 8.05 -26.67 31.19
C ALA A 12 8.67 -27.33 29.95
N GLU A 13 10.00 -27.50 29.94
CA GLU A 13 10.76 -28.00 28.79
C GLU A 13 10.32 -29.40 28.31
N GLU A 14 9.69 -30.19 29.20
CA GLU A 14 9.17 -31.54 28.92
C GLU A 14 8.06 -31.60 27.85
N PHE A 15 7.40 -30.48 27.54
CA PHE A 15 6.26 -30.47 26.60
C PHE A 15 6.65 -30.27 25.12
N GLY A 16 7.94 -30.09 24.80
CA GLY A 16 8.42 -29.96 23.42
C GLY A 16 8.01 -28.67 22.69
N TRP A 17 7.45 -27.69 23.39
CA TRP A 17 7.01 -26.40 22.82
C TRP A 17 8.11 -25.34 22.79
N THR A 18 9.25 -25.59 23.43
CA THR A 18 10.40 -24.66 23.48
C THR A 18 10.85 -24.24 22.09
N PHE A 19 11.00 -25.19 21.17
CA PHE A 19 11.44 -24.91 19.79
C PHE A 19 10.43 -24.02 19.03
N MET A 20 9.13 -24.28 19.19
CA MET A 20 8.09 -23.49 18.51
C MET A 20 8.01 -22.06 19.06
N ASN A 21 8.18 -21.89 20.38
CA ASN A 21 8.24 -20.56 21.00
C ASN A 21 9.50 -19.78 20.58
N GLN A 22 10.63 -20.46 20.40
CA GLN A 22 11.86 -19.85 19.85
C GLN A 22 11.64 -19.33 18.42
N ILE A 23 11.05 -20.14 17.53
CA ILE A 23 10.72 -19.71 16.16
C ILE A 23 9.78 -18.50 16.19
N ALA A 24 8.73 -18.54 17.02
CA ALA A 24 7.79 -17.43 17.15
C ALA A 24 8.50 -16.13 17.60
N THR A 25 9.47 -16.25 18.51
CA THR A 25 10.27 -15.13 19.01
C THR A 25 11.16 -14.54 17.92
N PHE A 26 11.84 -15.39 17.13
CA PHE A 26 12.61 -14.95 15.97
C PHE A 26 11.72 -14.24 14.94
N GLY A 27 10.52 -14.77 14.68
CA GLY A 27 9.53 -14.12 13.82
C GLY A 27 9.12 -12.73 14.33
N ALA A 28 8.90 -12.59 15.64
CA ALA A 28 8.56 -11.30 16.25
C ALA A 28 9.70 -10.27 16.08
N PHE A 29 10.96 -10.68 16.27
CA PHE A 29 12.12 -9.81 16.02
C PHE A 29 12.24 -9.40 14.54
N LEU A 30 11.97 -10.32 13.61
CA LEU A 30 11.98 -10.01 12.18
C LEU A 30 10.91 -8.97 11.81
N VAL A 31 9.70 -9.11 12.35
CA VAL A 31 8.63 -8.13 12.16
C VAL A 31 9.03 -6.77 12.74
N ALA A 32 9.55 -6.74 13.97
CA ALA A 32 10.02 -5.51 14.60
C ALA A 32 11.11 -4.81 13.78
N PHE A 33 12.05 -5.57 13.23
CA PHE A 33 13.10 -5.04 12.36
C PHE A 33 12.55 -4.47 11.06
N SER A 34 11.61 -5.17 10.41
CA SER A 34 10.94 -4.69 9.19
C SER A 34 10.17 -3.39 9.45
N THR A 35 9.43 -3.32 10.55
CA THR A 35 8.73 -2.09 10.96
C THR A 35 9.69 -0.94 11.21
N LEU A 36 10.84 -1.20 11.84
CA LEU A 36 11.86 -0.18 12.06
C LEU A 36 12.39 0.39 10.74
N LEU A 37 12.72 -0.48 9.77
CA LEU A 37 13.15 -0.04 8.44
C LEU A 37 12.08 0.79 7.72
N PHE A 38 10.81 0.40 7.82
CA PHE A 38 9.69 1.16 7.28
C PHE A 38 9.62 2.57 7.90
N ILE A 39 9.68 2.68 9.23
CA ILE A 39 9.66 3.98 9.92
C ILE A 39 10.85 4.84 9.48
N VAL A 40 12.07 4.28 9.47
CA VAL A 40 13.26 5.01 9.03
C VAL A 40 13.10 5.52 7.60
N ASN A 41 12.56 4.71 6.69
CA ASN A 41 12.29 5.12 5.32
C ASN A 41 11.30 6.29 5.26
N VAL A 42 10.20 6.23 6.01
CA VAL A 42 9.20 7.30 6.06
C VAL A 42 9.80 8.59 6.59
N ILE A 43 10.54 8.59 7.72
CA ILE A 43 11.12 9.86 8.23
C ILE A 43 12.22 10.35 7.29
N TYR A 44 12.98 9.45 6.65
CA TYR A 44 14.04 9.84 5.72
C TYR A 44 13.49 10.53 4.46
N VAL A 45 12.48 9.92 3.83
CA VAL A 45 11.93 10.41 2.56
C VAL A 45 10.99 11.60 2.78
N HIS A 46 10.02 11.45 3.70
CA HIS A 46 9.00 12.47 3.94
C HIS A 46 9.49 13.56 4.89
N GLY A 47 10.20 13.21 5.97
CA GLY A 47 10.66 14.16 6.98
C GLY A 47 11.78 15.09 6.49
N PHE A 48 12.71 14.59 5.65
CA PHE A 48 13.78 15.42 5.09
C PHE A 48 13.50 15.92 3.67
N ASN A 49 12.29 15.72 3.13
CA ASN A 49 11.93 16.10 1.75
C ASN A 49 12.94 15.61 0.69
N LYS A 50 13.53 14.43 0.91
CA LYS A 50 14.55 13.86 0.01
C LYS A 50 13.95 13.02 -1.13
N GLY A 51 12.63 12.83 -1.13
CA GLY A 51 11.91 12.22 -2.25
C GLY A 51 11.64 13.23 -3.36
N GLU A 52 11.80 12.80 -4.61
CA GLU A 52 11.27 13.53 -5.76
C GLU A 52 9.75 13.67 -5.61
N ARG A 53 9.19 14.84 -5.95
CA ARG A 53 7.75 15.04 -5.87
C ARG A 53 7.07 14.06 -6.83
N ALA A 54 6.14 13.26 -6.30
CA ALA A 54 5.36 12.35 -7.12
C ALA A 54 4.61 13.16 -8.19
N ASN A 55 4.70 12.70 -9.44
CA ASN A 55 3.84 13.19 -10.51
C ASN A 55 2.37 12.82 -10.18
N ASP A 56 1.42 13.51 -10.77
CA ASP A 56 -0.03 13.36 -10.51
C ASP A 56 -0.52 11.93 -10.79
N ASN A 57 0.14 11.23 -11.72
CA ASN A 57 -0.13 9.83 -12.00
C ASN A 57 1.15 9.03 -12.25
N PRO A 58 1.88 8.61 -11.20
CA PRO A 58 3.15 7.91 -11.35
C PRO A 58 2.99 6.44 -11.78
N TRP A 59 1.80 5.87 -11.64
CA TRP A 59 1.51 4.46 -11.96
C TRP A 59 0.54 4.28 -13.13
N GLU A 60 0.21 5.36 -13.84
CA GLU A 60 -0.78 5.38 -14.91
C GLU A 60 -2.15 4.78 -14.51
N GLY A 61 -2.58 4.99 -13.27
CA GLY A 61 -3.86 4.52 -12.74
C GLY A 61 -5.06 5.04 -13.55
N ASN A 62 -6.13 4.25 -13.56
CA ASN A 62 -7.30 4.44 -14.44
C ASN A 62 -8.52 5.07 -13.75
N THR A 63 -8.42 5.28 -12.45
CA THR A 63 -9.46 5.69 -11.52
C THR A 63 -9.24 7.15 -11.05
N LEU A 64 -10.28 7.84 -10.59
CA LEU A 64 -10.28 9.30 -10.43
C LEU A 64 -9.25 9.84 -9.43
N GLU A 65 -8.75 9.04 -8.49
CA GLU A 65 -7.71 9.44 -7.55
C GLU A 65 -6.37 9.78 -8.23
N TRP A 66 -6.17 9.36 -9.49
CA TRP A 66 -4.99 9.69 -10.30
C TRP A 66 -5.24 10.86 -11.28
N ALA A 67 -6.39 11.54 -11.17
CA ALA A 67 -6.76 12.69 -11.99
C ALA A 67 -6.45 14.04 -11.29
N THR A 68 -6.11 14.00 -10.01
CA THR A 68 -5.81 15.17 -9.17
C THR A 68 -4.31 15.41 -9.07
N SER A 69 -3.91 16.63 -8.71
CA SER A 69 -2.51 16.94 -8.42
C SER A 69 -1.97 16.16 -7.21
N SER A 70 -0.66 15.95 -7.14
CA SER A 70 0.02 15.41 -5.95
C SER A 70 0.85 16.47 -5.22
N PRO A 71 0.43 16.95 -4.02
CA PRO A 71 -0.74 16.56 -3.24
C PRO A 71 -2.07 17.10 -3.80
N PRO A 72 -3.21 16.45 -3.48
CA PRO A 72 -4.52 16.90 -3.94
C PRO A 72 -4.90 18.24 -3.28
N PRO A 73 -5.55 19.16 -4.03
CA PRO A 73 -6.04 20.41 -3.47
C PRO A 73 -7.29 20.15 -2.60
N GLU A 74 -7.61 21.06 -1.66
CA GLU A 74 -8.69 20.85 -0.66
C GLU A 74 -10.06 20.51 -1.29
N HIS A 75 -10.34 21.04 -2.47
CA HIS A 75 -11.57 20.76 -3.22
C HIS A 75 -11.53 19.50 -4.11
N ASN A 76 -10.48 18.68 -4.00
CA ASN A 76 -10.19 17.44 -4.75
C ASN A 76 -10.09 17.58 -6.28
N PHE A 77 -11.07 18.17 -6.94
CA PHE A 77 -11.13 18.27 -8.40
C PHE A 77 -11.43 19.71 -8.83
N ASP A 78 -10.53 20.32 -9.60
CA ASP A 78 -10.82 21.58 -10.29
C ASP A 78 -11.93 21.40 -11.33
N ARG A 79 -11.95 20.23 -12.00
CA ARG A 79 -12.98 19.80 -12.95
C ARG A 79 -13.14 18.29 -12.89
N LEU A 80 -14.37 17.82 -12.67
CA LEU A 80 -14.71 16.40 -12.76
C LEU A 80 -14.70 15.96 -14.23
N PRO A 81 -13.86 14.98 -14.60
CA PRO A 81 -13.97 14.38 -15.93
C PRO A 81 -15.27 13.57 -16.03
N PRO A 82 -15.87 13.49 -17.23
CA PRO A 82 -17.08 12.70 -17.45
C PRO A 82 -16.83 11.22 -17.13
N ILE A 83 -17.67 10.65 -16.26
CA ILE A 83 -17.60 9.25 -15.87
C ILE A 83 -18.41 8.43 -16.87
N THR A 84 -17.71 7.73 -17.76
CA THR A 84 -18.30 6.89 -18.82
C THR A 84 -18.12 5.39 -18.60
N SER A 85 -17.21 4.99 -17.70
CA SER A 85 -16.95 3.60 -17.31
C SER A 85 -16.38 3.53 -15.88
N ASP A 86 -16.05 2.32 -15.42
CA ASP A 86 -15.28 2.04 -14.20
C ASP A 86 -13.82 2.53 -14.27
N ARG A 87 -13.36 2.95 -15.45
CA ARG A 87 -11.99 3.43 -15.74
C ARG A 87 -11.99 4.81 -16.42
N PRO A 88 -12.48 5.86 -15.74
CA PRO A 88 -12.69 7.16 -16.35
C PRO A 88 -11.40 7.81 -16.91
N LEU A 89 -10.23 7.62 -16.29
CA LEU A 89 -8.97 8.16 -16.84
C LEU A 89 -8.49 7.43 -18.10
N TRP A 90 -8.81 6.14 -18.22
CA TRP A 90 -8.51 5.36 -19.41
C TRP A 90 -9.36 5.83 -20.60
N ASP A 91 -10.67 6.02 -20.37
CA ASP A 91 -11.60 6.56 -21.37
C ASP A 91 -11.15 7.95 -21.85
N LEU A 92 -10.70 8.81 -20.93
CA LEU A 92 -10.14 10.12 -21.28
C LEU A 92 -8.87 10.00 -22.13
N ARG A 93 -7.99 9.06 -21.82
CA ARG A 93 -6.74 8.83 -22.57
C ARG A 93 -7.05 8.37 -23.99
N ILE A 94 -7.94 7.40 -24.13
CA ILE A 94 -8.40 6.86 -25.41
C ILE A 94 -9.12 7.93 -26.24
N ARG A 95 -9.98 8.72 -25.60
CA ARG A 95 -10.65 9.86 -26.25
C ARG A 95 -9.66 10.92 -26.71
N LYS A 96 -8.62 11.24 -25.91
CA LYS A 96 -7.53 12.15 -26.32
C LYS A 96 -6.73 11.61 -27.49
N LEU A 97 -6.57 10.29 -27.58
CA LEU A 97 -5.87 9.59 -28.67
C LEU A 97 -6.77 9.37 -29.91
N GLY A 98 -8.05 9.74 -29.86
CA GLY A 98 -8.99 9.59 -30.97
C GLY A 98 -9.47 8.17 -31.25
N ILE A 99 -9.22 7.23 -30.33
CA ILE A 99 -9.67 5.84 -30.41
C ILE A 99 -11.12 5.79 -29.87
N GLN A 100 -12.05 5.13 -30.56
CA GLN A 100 -13.41 5.00 -30.04
C GLN A 100 -13.48 3.88 -29.00
N THR A 101 -14.14 4.13 -27.87
CA THR A 101 -14.34 3.13 -26.79
C THR A 101 -15.15 1.92 -27.24
N LYS A 102 -15.84 1.99 -28.39
CA LYS A 102 -16.56 0.86 -28.98
C LYS A 102 -15.64 -0.23 -29.57
N ASP A 103 -14.36 0.08 -29.79
CA ASP A 103 -13.43 -0.82 -30.50
C ASP A 103 -12.67 -1.77 -29.54
N VAL A 104 -12.90 -1.68 -28.23
CA VAL A 104 -12.07 -2.32 -27.19
C VAL A 104 -12.86 -3.26 -26.26
N HIS A 105 -14.15 -3.47 -26.54
CA HIS A 105 -15.02 -4.38 -25.80
C HIS A 105 -15.44 -5.59 -26.63
#